data_AF-A0A2J8B282-F1
#
_entry.id   AF-A0A2J8B282-F1
#
_cell.length_a   1.000
_cell.length_b   1.000
_cell.length_c   1.000
_cell.angle_alpha   90.00
_cell.angle_beta   90.00
_cell.angle_gamma   90.00
#
_symmetry.space_group_name_H-M   'P 1'
#
loop_
_entity.id
_entity.type
_entity.pdbx_description
1 polymer ?
#
loop_
_entity_poly.entity_id
_entity_poly.type
_entity_poly.pdbx_seq_one_letter_code
_entity_poly.pdbx_strand_id
1 'polypeptide(L)'
;MGSRGSFLESGGFSTPARWHTVDYVDGIKVLAPKDPKASRNLPERSNTPGTAYLKLAPDGTFGQLRVFDINRLPVFDIDYGKHQGKTFLHIHFLDGDLSHTRIATPLKPGDVLYEKYKSLFKGVK
;
A
#
# COMPACT_ATOMS: atom_id res chain seq x y z
N MET A 1 -29.04 20.53 7.11
CA MET A 1 -28.49 20.98 5.81
C MET A 1 -27.28 21.84 6.13
N GLY A 2 -26.06 21.71 5.61
CA GLY A 2 -25.42 20.86 4.63
C GLY A 2 -23.93 21.28 4.63
N SER A 3 -23.04 20.30 4.54
CA SER A 3 -21.57 20.38 4.61
C SER A 3 -20.93 21.47 3.74
N ARG A 4 -19.78 21.99 4.18
CA ARG A 4 -18.59 22.17 3.32
C ARG A 4 -17.34 22.38 4.17
N GLY A 5 -16.70 21.27 4.53
CA GLY A 5 -15.44 21.24 5.26
C GLY A 5 -14.35 22.05 4.54
N SER A 6 -13.66 22.87 5.33
CA SER A 6 -12.50 23.64 4.90
C SER A 6 -11.42 22.68 4.38
N PHE A 7 -11.08 22.83 3.10
CA PHE A 7 -9.87 22.23 2.55
C PHE A 7 -8.68 22.91 3.24
N LEU A 8 -7.93 22.16 4.05
CA LEU A 8 -6.62 22.59 4.51
C LEU A 8 -5.69 22.69 3.29
N GLU A 9 -4.93 23.77 3.22
CA GLU A 9 -3.96 24.09 2.15
C GLU A 9 -2.82 23.06 2.04
N SER A 10 -2.61 22.26 3.10
CA SER A 10 -1.76 21.06 3.12
C SER A 10 -2.47 19.78 2.62
N GLY A 11 -3.70 19.91 2.10
CA GLY A 11 -4.49 18.90 1.41
C GLY A 11 -4.58 17.55 2.10
N GLY A 12 -4.38 17.47 3.42
CA GLY A 12 -4.39 16.20 4.12
C GLY A 12 -5.78 15.61 4.07
N PHE A 13 -6.03 14.68 3.13
CA PHE A 13 -6.96 13.61 3.44
C PHE A 13 -6.49 13.09 4.80
N SER A 14 -7.34 13.09 5.81
CA SER A 14 -7.03 12.27 6.99
C SER A 14 -6.81 10.87 6.43
N THR A 15 -5.82 10.12 6.93
CA THR A 15 -5.69 8.68 6.58
C THR A 15 -7.10 8.15 6.71
N PRO A 16 -7.71 7.60 5.65
CA PRO A 16 -9.17 7.64 5.59
C PRO A 16 -9.68 7.03 6.88
N ALA A 17 -10.70 7.61 7.52
CA ALA A 17 -10.99 7.51 8.97
C ALA A 17 -10.97 6.11 9.61
N ARG A 18 -10.88 5.09 8.77
CA ARG A 18 -10.78 3.64 8.88
C ARG A 18 -9.36 3.07 9.15
N TRP A 19 -8.27 3.81 8.94
CA TRP A 19 -6.90 3.34 9.18
C TRP A 19 -6.20 4.14 10.28
N HIS A 20 -5.25 3.52 10.97
CA HIS A 20 -4.29 4.21 11.84
C HIS A 20 -2.87 3.68 11.58
N THR A 21 -1.89 4.53 11.85
CA THR A 21 -0.48 4.13 11.78
C THR A 21 -0.11 3.37 13.04
N VAL A 22 0.48 2.20 12.88
CA VAL A 22 0.90 1.33 14.00
C VAL A 22 2.40 1.28 14.17
N ASP A 23 3.16 1.53 13.09
CA ASP A 23 4.62 1.46 13.10
C ASP A 23 5.22 2.24 11.91
N TYR A 24 6.54 2.32 11.86
CA TYR A 24 7.33 2.83 10.74
C TYR A 24 8.46 1.86 10.41
N VAL A 25 8.57 1.46 9.14
CA VAL A 25 9.68 0.64 8.64
C VAL A 25 10.35 1.39 7.49
N ASP A 26 11.65 1.69 7.63
CA ASP A 26 12.41 2.51 6.67
C ASP A 26 11.73 3.84 6.31
N GLY A 27 11.10 4.49 7.30
CA GLY A 27 10.37 5.74 7.12
C GLY A 27 9.00 5.59 6.45
N ILE A 28 8.58 4.37 6.09
CA ILE A 28 7.27 4.07 5.52
C ILE A 28 6.28 3.75 6.64
N LYS A 29 5.11 4.41 6.60
CA LYS A 29 4.04 4.19 7.58
C LYS A 29 3.44 2.80 7.43
N VAL A 30 3.45 2.04 8.51
CA VAL A 30 2.70 0.79 8.61
C VAL A 30 1.27 1.11 9.04
N LEU A 31 0.29 0.73 8.23
CA LEU A 31 -1.11 0.99 8.47
C LEU A 31 -1.85 -0.28 8.87
N ALA A 32 -2.67 -0.15 9.91
CA ALA A 32 -3.66 -1.15 10.30
C ALA A 32 -5.07 -0.56 10.20
N PRO A 33 -6.09 -1.38 9.89
CA PRO A 33 -7.47 -0.95 10.01
C PRO A 33 -7.80 -0.69 11.48
N LYS A 34 -8.50 0.41 11.78
CA LYS A 34 -8.96 0.73 13.15
C LYS A 34 -9.92 -0.32 13.70
N ASP A 35 -10.70 -0.93 12.81
CA ASP A 35 -11.50 -2.10 13.14
C ASP A 35 -10.66 -3.35 12.82
N PRO A 36 -10.21 -4.11 13.83
CA PRO A 36 -9.38 -5.29 13.62
C PRO A 36 -10.14 -6.41 12.89
N LYS A 37 -11.48 -6.39 12.87
CA LYS A 37 -12.30 -7.35 12.11
C LYS A 37 -12.41 -6.96 10.63
N ALA A 38 -12.06 -5.73 10.28
CA ALA A 38 -12.15 -5.26 8.91
C ALA A 38 -10.90 -5.68 8.12
N SER A 39 -11.01 -6.74 7.31
CA SER A 39 -10.00 -7.03 6.30
C SER A 39 -10.09 -6.02 5.16
N ARG A 40 -9.14 -5.07 5.13
CA ARG A 40 -9.10 -3.99 4.13
C ARG A 40 -7.75 -3.91 3.45
N ASN A 41 -7.77 -3.61 2.15
CA ASN A 41 -6.57 -3.23 1.41
C ASN A 41 -6.07 -1.86 1.88
N LEU A 42 -4.87 -1.46 1.44
CA LEU A 42 -4.37 -0.11 1.70
C LEU A 42 -5.30 0.97 1.09
N PRO A 43 -5.23 2.22 1.60
CA PRO A 43 -6.01 3.34 1.05
C PRO A 43 -5.87 3.49 -0.46
N GLU A 44 -6.95 3.88 -1.13
CA GLU A 44 -6.96 4.14 -2.58
C GLU A 44 -6.25 5.45 -2.95
N ARG A 45 -6.07 6.36 -1.99
CA ARG A 45 -5.32 7.61 -2.14
C ARG A 45 -4.45 7.83 -0.91
N SER A 46 -3.32 8.52 -1.10
CA SER A 46 -2.49 8.95 0.00
C SER A 46 -2.91 10.31 0.55
N ASN A 47 -2.57 10.52 1.82
CA ASN A 47 -2.71 11.84 2.44
C ASN A 47 -1.56 12.76 2.03
N THR A 48 -0.38 12.16 1.86
CA THR A 48 0.88 12.84 1.58
C THR A 48 1.30 12.52 0.14
N PRO A 49 1.53 13.54 -0.71
CA PRO A 49 2.13 13.36 -2.03
C PRO A 49 3.40 12.51 -1.99
N GLY A 50 3.57 11.60 -2.96
CA GLY A 50 4.80 10.83 -3.14
C GLY A 50 5.14 9.87 -1.99
N THR A 51 4.14 9.44 -1.21
CA THR A 51 4.36 8.56 -0.05
C THR A 51 4.13 7.09 -0.40
N ALA A 52 4.41 6.21 0.56
CA ALA A 52 4.06 4.80 0.51
C ALA A 52 3.43 4.37 1.83
N TYR A 53 2.61 3.32 1.78
CA TYR A 53 2.05 2.68 2.96
C TYR A 53 2.36 1.18 2.94
N LEU A 54 2.70 0.66 4.11
CA LEU A 54 2.98 -0.75 4.33
C LEU A 54 1.85 -1.39 5.14
N LYS A 55 1.47 -2.60 4.79
CA LYS A 55 0.59 -3.46 5.56
C LYS A 55 1.33 -4.77 5.84
N LEU A 56 1.41 -5.11 7.11
CA LEU A 56 1.96 -6.38 7.56
C LEU A 56 0.82 -7.40 7.74
N ALA A 57 1.15 -8.68 7.59
CA ALA A 57 0.30 -9.76 8.00
C ALA A 57 0.25 -9.85 9.54
N PRO A 58 -0.74 -10.56 10.13
CA PRO A 58 -0.87 -10.67 11.59
C PRO A 58 0.36 -11.28 12.29
N ASP A 59 1.15 -12.08 11.57
CA ASP A 59 2.41 -12.69 12.05
C ASP A 59 3.63 -11.76 11.89
N GLY A 60 3.42 -10.52 11.41
CA GLY A 60 4.48 -9.53 11.19
C GLY A 60 5.25 -9.73 9.88
N THR A 61 4.84 -10.68 9.03
CA THR A 61 5.42 -10.83 7.69
C THR A 61 4.93 -9.75 6.74
N PHE A 62 5.68 -9.51 5.68
CA PHE A 62 5.28 -8.58 4.63
C PHE A 62 3.96 -9.03 4.00
N GLY A 63 2.96 -8.13 4.00
CA GLY A 63 1.67 -8.37 3.36
C GLY A 63 1.55 -7.62 2.04
N GLN A 64 1.56 -6.29 2.12
CA GLN A 64 1.33 -5.40 0.98
C GLN A 64 2.06 -4.07 1.15
N LEU A 65 2.67 -3.55 0.10
CA LEU A 65 3.17 -2.19 -0.04
C LEU A 65 2.41 -1.48 -1.15
N ARG A 66 1.91 -0.27 -0.91
CA ARG A 66 1.33 0.59 -1.93
C ARG A 66 2.12 1.88 -2.05
N VAL A 67 2.53 2.22 -3.27
CA VAL A 67 3.30 3.43 -3.56
C VAL A 67 2.44 4.41 -4.33
N PHE A 68 2.50 5.68 -3.94
CA PHE A 68 1.71 6.76 -4.51
C PHE A 68 2.59 7.79 -5.21
N ASP A 69 2.05 8.43 -6.24
CA ASP A 69 2.69 9.55 -6.93
C ASP A 69 2.48 10.88 -6.19
N ILE A 70 3.00 11.95 -6.78
CA ILE A 70 2.82 13.32 -6.27
C ILE A 70 1.34 13.76 -6.28
N ASN A 71 0.53 13.22 -7.18
CA ASN A 71 -0.92 13.45 -7.25
C ASN A 71 -1.71 12.61 -6.25
N ARG A 72 -1.01 11.83 -5.39
CA ARG A 72 -1.56 10.97 -4.35
C ARG A 72 -2.38 9.80 -4.91
N LEU A 73 -2.13 9.45 -6.17
CA LEU A 73 -2.69 8.31 -6.85
C LEU A 73 -1.77 7.11 -6.70
N PRO A 74 -2.33 5.90 -6.51
CA PRO A 74 -1.52 4.70 -6.42
C PRO A 74 -0.89 4.41 -7.79
N VAL A 75 0.40 4.13 -7.79
CA VAL A 75 1.17 3.82 -9.02
C VAL A 75 1.36 2.31 -9.13
N PHE A 76 1.71 1.67 -8.02
CA PHE A 76 1.85 0.22 -7.96
C PHE A 76 1.66 -0.32 -6.55
N ASP A 77 1.26 -1.59 -6.51
CA ASP A 77 1.17 -2.40 -5.30
C ASP A 77 2.17 -3.55 -5.40
N ILE A 78 2.95 -3.79 -4.35
CA ILE A 78 3.72 -5.03 -4.18
C ILE A 78 3.01 -5.86 -3.12
N ASP A 79 2.59 -7.05 -3.49
CA ASP A 79 1.84 -7.97 -2.64
C ASP A 79 2.60 -9.28 -2.47
N TYR A 80 2.55 -9.84 -1.26
CA TYR A 80 2.96 -11.23 -1.02
C TYR A 80 1.73 -12.06 -0.69
N GLY A 81 1.32 -12.89 -1.64
CA GLY A 81 0.07 -13.63 -1.51
C GLY A 81 -0.11 -14.67 -2.61
N LYS A 82 -1.19 -15.42 -2.49
CA LYS A 82 -1.53 -16.49 -3.42
C LYS A 82 -2.13 -15.89 -4.71
N HIS A 83 -1.40 -16.00 -5.81
CA HIS A 83 -1.88 -15.67 -7.15
C HIS A 83 -1.85 -16.93 -8.02
N GLN A 84 -2.96 -17.26 -8.68
CA GLN A 84 -3.10 -18.47 -9.52
C GLN A 84 -2.60 -19.77 -8.85
N GLY A 85 -2.86 -19.94 -7.55
CA GLY A 85 -2.51 -21.16 -6.83
C GLY A 85 -1.12 -21.16 -6.19
N LYS A 86 -0.24 -20.21 -6.52
CA LYS A 86 1.13 -20.11 -5.98
C LYS A 86 1.27 -18.86 -5.13
N THR A 87 1.94 -18.98 -3.98
CA THR A 87 2.31 -17.83 -3.16
C THR A 87 3.66 -17.30 -3.64
N PHE A 88 3.70 -16.05 -4.08
CA PHE A 88 4.93 -15.38 -4.48
C PHE A 88 4.78 -13.87 -4.37
N LEU A 89 5.90 -13.18 -4.28
CA LEU A 89 5.96 -11.72 -4.33
C LEU A 89 5.65 -11.24 -5.74
N HIS A 90 4.69 -10.34 -5.88
CA HIS A 90 4.28 -9.84 -7.18
C HIS A 90 3.90 -8.37 -7.11
N ILE A 91 4.03 -7.70 -8.25
CA ILE A 91 3.68 -6.30 -8.43
C ILE A 91 2.44 -6.17 -9.31
N HIS A 92 1.55 -5.26 -8.92
CA HIS A 92 0.45 -4.76 -9.74
C HIS A 92 0.75 -3.30 -10.09
N PHE A 93 0.78 -2.96 -11.37
CA PHE A 93 0.83 -1.57 -11.80
C PHE A 93 -0.59 -1.02 -11.91
N LEU A 94 -0.84 0.16 -11.36
CA LEU A 94 -2.11 0.86 -11.41
C LEU A 94 -1.93 2.08 -12.32
N ASP A 95 -2.53 2.06 -13.51
CA ASP A 95 -2.41 3.14 -14.47
C ASP A 95 -3.72 3.95 -14.49
N GLY A 96 -3.88 4.88 -13.54
CA GLY A 96 -4.90 5.94 -13.50
C GLY A 96 -6.38 5.53 -13.41
N ASP A 97 -6.73 4.41 -14.03
CA ASP A 97 -8.01 3.75 -14.13
C ASP A 97 -7.88 2.40 -13.42
N LEU A 98 -8.49 2.30 -12.24
CA LEU A 98 -8.37 1.19 -11.29
C LEU A 98 -8.90 -0.16 -11.82
N SER A 99 -9.15 -0.29 -13.12
CA SER A 99 -10.06 -1.30 -13.67
C SER A 99 -9.47 -2.26 -14.71
N HIS A 100 -8.28 -2.04 -15.27
CA HIS A 100 -7.83 -2.89 -16.37
C HIS A 100 -6.56 -3.66 -16.07
N THR A 101 -6.78 -4.90 -15.64
CA THR A 101 -5.82 -6.01 -15.59
C THR A 101 -4.76 -5.86 -14.49
N ARG A 102 -5.08 -6.39 -13.30
CA ARG A 102 -4.13 -6.76 -12.24
C ARG A 102 -3.15 -7.84 -12.74
N ILE A 103 -2.29 -7.50 -13.70
CA ILE A 103 -1.23 -8.38 -14.16
C ILE A 103 -0.24 -8.46 -13.00
N ALA A 104 -0.38 -9.53 -12.22
CA ALA A 104 0.57 -9.87 -11.18
C ALA A 104 1.88 -10.27 -11.85
N THR A 105 2.81 -9.33 -11.91
CA THR A 105 4.15 -9.60 -12.43
C THR A 105 4.99 -10.15 -11.28
N PRO A 106 5.58 -11.35 -11.39
CA PRO A 106 6.46 -11.87 -10.35
C PRO A 106 7.63 -10.91 -10.12
N LEU A 107 7.87 -10.55 -8.87
CA LEU A 107 8.98 -9.68 -8.47
C LEU A 107 10.09 -10.56 -7.89
N LYS A 108 11.30 -10.50 -8.48
CA LYS A 108 12.42 -11.41 -8.17
C LYS A 108 13.65 -10.64 -7.68
N PRO A 109 14.54 -11.30 -6.91
CA PRO A 109 15.86 -10.75 -6.61
C PRO A 109 16.60 -10.30 -7.87
N GLY A 110 17.21 -9.11 -7.83
CA GLY A 110 17.82 -8.47 -9.00
C GLY A 110 16.93 -7.47 -9.74
N ASP A 111 15.60 -7.49 -9.54
CA ASP A 111 14.74 -6.42 -10.06
C ASP A 111 14.97 -5.12 -9.30
N VAL A 112 14.97 -3.98 -10.01
CA VAL A 112 15.22 -2.66 -9.39
C VAL A 112 14.26 -2.36 -8.23
N LEU A 113 12.97 -2.69 -8.41
CA LEU A 113 11.97 -2.52 -7.35
C LEU A 113 12.15 -3.51 -6.21
N TYR A 114 12.62 -4.73 -6.49
CA TYR A 114 12.92 -5.69 -5.44
C TYR A 114 14.04 -5.17 -4.56
N GLU A 115 15.17 -4.77 -5.17
CA GLU A 115 16.34 -4.29 -4.44
C GLU A 115 16.06 -3.03 -3.62
N LYS A 116 15.17 -2.16 -4.13
CA LYS A 116 14.74 -0.94 -3.43
C LYS A 116 13.94 -1.22 -2.16
N TYR A 117 13.09 -2.26 -2.16
CA TYR A 117 12.14 -2.54 -1.08
C TYR A 117 12.46 -3.84 -0.31
N LYS A 118 13.58 -4.51 -0.61
CA LYS A 118 13.94 -5.81 -0.01
C LYS A 118 13.97 -5.83 1.52
N SER A 119 14.31 -4.70 2.15
CA SER A 119 14.29 -4.56 3.61
C SER A 119 12.88 -4.72 4.21
N LEU A 120 11.84 -4.43 3.43
CA LEU A 120 10.45 -4.55 3.84
C LEU A 120 9.92 -5.97 3.71
N PHE A 121 10.52 -6.81 2.86
CA PHE A 121 10.05 -8.17 2.53
C PHE A 121 10.38 -9.21 3.63
N LYS A 122 10.26 -8.81 4.89
CA LYS A 122 10.50 -9.67 6.05
C LYS A 122 9.54 -10.87 6.02
N GLY A 123 10.10 -12.08 6.06
CA GLY A 123 9.32 -13.33 6.12
C GLY A 123 8.74 -13.79 4.78
N VAL A 124 9.08 -13.15 3.67
CA VAL A 124 8.80 -13.64 2.32
C VAL A 124 9.70 -14.86 2.04
N LYS A 125 9.12 -15.94 1.52
CA LYS A 125 9.82 -17.19 1.18
C LYS A 125 9.77 -17.47 -0.32
#